data_AF-A0A2Z2MBZ0-F1
#
_entry.id   AF-A0A2Z2MBZ0-F1
#
_cell.length_a   1.000
_cell.length_b   1.000
_cell.length_c   1.000
_cell.angle_alpha   90.00
_cell.angle_beta   90.00
_cell.angle_gamma   90.00
#
_symmetry.space_group_name_H-M   'P 1'
#
loop_
_entity.id
_entity.type
_entity.pdbx_description
1 polymer ?
#
loop_
_entity_poly.entity_id
_entity_poly.type
_entity_poly.pdbx_seq_one_letter_code
_entity_poly.pdbx_strand_id
1 'polypeptide(L)'
;MPYAGFARTSVGPLKTCGPILNELEGGFHVTFSKHHWDWDMPFGLVIAETDRENIAVRWTLWDGFGLRLEEIDKEAFEDFLEEAIDYIGGD
;
A
#
# COMPACT_ATOMS: atom_id res chain seq x y z
N MET A 1 -12.25 -10.13 -5.19
CA MET A 1 -12.21 -9.54 -3.83
C MET A 1 -10.86 -8.87 -3.70
N PRO A 2 -10.81 -7.58 -3.33
CA PRO A 2 -9.57 -6.82 -3.27
C PRO A 2 -8.69 -7.23 -2.08
N TYR A 3 -7.46 -6.70 -2.04
CA TYR A 3 -6.49 -6.99 -0.98
C TYR A 3 -6.11 -5.72 -0.21
N ALA A 4 -6.19 -5.79 1.11
CA ALA A 4 -5.51 -4.83 1.98
C ALA A 4 -4.11 -5.35 2.33
N GLY A 5 -3.15 -4.45 2.31
CA GLY A 5 -1.75 -4.74 2.54
C GLY A 5 -1.17 -3.90 3.66
N PHE A 6 -0.28 -4.51 4.42
CA PHE A 6 0.47 -3.86 5.48
C PHE A 6 1.96 -4.11 5.29
N ALA A 7 2.67 -3.03 4.98
CA ALA A 7 4.09 -3.05 4.75
C ALA A 7 4.86 -2.32 5.87
N ARG A 8 6.05 -2.83 6.16
CA ARG A 8 7.06 -2.16 6.96
C ARG A 8 8.29 -1.99 6.09
N THR A 9 9.00 -0.87 6.26
CA THR A 9 10.18 -0.55 5.46
C THR A 9 11.22 0.21 6.25
N SER A 10 12.49 -0.14 6.06
CA SER A 10 13.63 0.65 6.52
C SER A 10 14.12 1.66 5.49
N VAL A 11 13.62 1.60 4.25
CA VAL A 11 13.92 2.60 3.23
C VAL A 11 12.97 3.77 3.33
N GLY A 12 13.49 4.97 3.08
CA GLY A 12 12.70 6.20 3.14
C GLY A 12 11.56 6.24 2.11
N PRO A 13 10.57 7.12 2.31
CA PRO A 13 9.28 7.10 1.58
C PRO A 13 9.41 7.14 0.05
N LEU A 14 10.35 7.92 -0.48
CA LEU A 14 10.62 8.01 -1.92
C LEU A 14 11.04 6.67 -2.55
N LYS A 15 11.56 5.75 -1.73
CA LYS A 15 12.03 4.43 -2.18
C LYS A 15 11.07 3.31 -1.80
N THR A 16 10.15 3.52 -0.86
CA THR A 16 9.27 2.49 -0.31
C THR A 16 8.37 1.82 -1.34
N CYS A 17 7.89 2.57 -2.34
CA CYS A 17 7.01 2.02 -3.36
C CYS A 17 7.67 0.86 -4.14
N GLY A 18 8.98 0.95 -4.44
CA GLY A 18 9.70 -0.05 -5.23
C GLY A 18 9.69 -1.46 -4.60
N PRO A 19 10.17 -1.65 -3.36
CA PRO A 19 10.14 -2.93 -2.67
C PRO A 19 8.73 -3.52 -2.54
N ILE A 20 7.72 -2.69 -2.29
CA ILE A 20 6.32 -3.15 -2.23
C ILE A 20 5.88 -3.73 -3.57
N LEU A 21 6.07 -2.97 -4.66
CA LEU A 21 5.69 -3.43 -6.01
C LEU A 21 6.46 -4.69 -6.40
N ASN A 22 7.75 -4.79 -6.06
CA ASN A 22 8.55 -5.97 -6.36
C ASN A 22 8.04 -7.25 -5.67
N GLU A 23 7.52 -7.14 -4.44
CA GLU A 23 6.87 -8.29 -3.79
C GLU A 23 5.51 -8.61 -4.42
N LEU A 24 4.73 -7.59 -4.81
CA LEU A 24 3.44 -7.79 -5.46
C LEU A 24 3.59 -8.52 -6.81
N GLU A 25 4.63 -8.19 -7.59
CA GLU A 25 4.95 -8.87 -8.85
C GLU A 25 5.25 -10.37 -8.69
N GLY A 26 5.50 -10.85 -7.47
CA GLY A 26 5.65 -12.28 -7.16
C GLY A 26 4.35 -13.08 -7.23
N GLY A 27 3.18 -12.42 -7.19
CA GLY A 27 1.87 -13.08 -7.18
C GLY A 27 0.78 -12.39 -8.01
N PHE A 28 1.03 -11.14 -8.44
CA PHE A 28 0.10 -10.31 -9.18
C PHE A 28 0.82 -9.63 -10.34
N HIS A 29 0.11 -9.28 -11.41
CA HIS A 29 0.69 -8.46 -12.47
C HIS A 29 0.21 -7.01 -12.31
N VAL A 30 1.08 -6.10 -11.86
CA VAL A 30 0.70 -4.71 -11.60
C VAL A 30 0.72 -3.91 -12.90
N THR A 31 -0.43 -3.37 -13.29
CA THR A 31 -0.60 -2.56 -14.51
C THR A 31 -0.48 -1.08 -14.23
N PHE A 32 -0.86 -0.66 -13.03
CA PHE A 32 -0.78 0.72 -12.58
C PHE A 32 -0.52 0.76 -11.08
N SER A 33 0.23 1.77 -10.62
CA SER A 33 0.44 2.01 -9.19
C SER A 33 0.48 3.50 -8.89
N LYS A 34 -0.02 3.87 -7.72
CA LYS A 34 0.03 5.23 -7.18
C LYS A 34 0.52 5.22 -5.75
N HIS A 35 1.47 6.10 -5.45
CA HIS A 35 2.02 6.26 -4.12
C HIS A 35 1.48 7.56 -3.49
N HIS A 36 0.72 7.42 -2.42
CA HIS A 36 0.17 8.48 -1.58
C HIS A 36 1.02 8.62 -0.32
N TRP A 37 1.60 9.80 -0.12
CA TRP A 37 2.45 10.11 1.01
C TRP A 37 2.57 11.63 1.14
N ASP A 38 2.51 12.13 2.38
CA ASP A 38 2.81 13.53 2.69
C ASP A 38 4.21 13.64 3.33
N TRP A 39 4.97 14.65 2.91
CA TRP A 39 6.44 14.74 2.97
C TRP A 39 7.09 14.47 4.34
N ASP A 40 6.39 14.72 5.43
CA ASP A 40 6.89 14.55 6.79
C ASP A 40 6.34 13.30 7.50
N MET A 41 5.45 12.54 6.85
CA MET A 41 4.82 11.38 7.45
C MET A 41 5.73 10.14 7.41
N PRO A 42 5.88 9.40 8.53
CA PRO A 42 6.62 8.14 8.56
C PRO A 42 5.80 6.96 8.05
N PHE A 43 4.77 7.21 7.26
CA PHE A 43 3.85 6.21 6.70
C PHE A 43 3.21 6.73 5.43
N GLY A 44 2.63 5.84 4.64
CA GLY A 44 1.88 6.20 3.43
C GLY A 44 1.09 5.03 2.89
N LEU A 45 0.62 5.17 1.66
CA LEU A 45 -0.26 4.23 1.00
C LEU A 45 0.21 4.02 -0.45
N VAL A 46 0.32 2.76 -0.87
CA VAL A 46 0.51 2.37 -2.27
C VAL A 46 -0.76 1.71 -2.75
N ILE A 47 -1.38 2.24 -3.80
CA ILE A 47 -2.53 1.63 -4.48
C ILE A 47 -2.00 1.02 -5.77
N ALA A 48 -2.30 -0.25 -6.01
CA ALA A 48 -1.90 -0.98 -7.20
C ALA A 48 -3.14 -1.60 -7.86
N GLU A 49 -3.30 -1.33 -9.15
CA GLU A 49 -4.24 -2.03 -10.02
C GLU A 49 -3.52 -3.23 -10.63
N THR A 50 -4.17 -4.39 -10.60
CA THR A 50 -3.60 -5.63 -11.16
C THR A 50 -4.52 -6.22 -12.22
N ASP A 51 -4.03 -7.25 -12.91
CA ASP A 51 -4.81 -8.04 -13.86
C ASP A 51 -5.99 -8.80 -13.24
N ARG A 52 -6.04 -8.92 -11.91
CA ARG A 52 -7.07 -9.66 -11.16
C ARG A 52 -7.93 -8.73 -10.32
N GLU A 53 -7.32 -8.08 -9.34
CA GLU A 53 -8.02 -7.34 -8.28
C GLU A 53 -7.18 -6.15 -7.81
N ASN A 54 -7.81 -5.15 -7.21
CA ASN A 54 -7.11 -4.00 -6.65
C ASN A 54 -6.42 -4.35 -5.33
N ILE A 55 -5.25 -3.74 -5.11
CA ILE A 55 -4.45 -3.90 -3.90
C ILE A 55 -4.15 -2.53 -3.32
N ALA A 56 -4.35 -2.37 -2.02
CA ALA A 56 -4.01 -1.16 -1.29
C ALA A 56 -3.08 -1.52 -0.13
N VAL A 57 -1.85 -1.00 -0.15
CA VAL A 57 -0.81 -1.32 0.84
C VAL A 57 -0.49 -0.08 1.66
N ARG A 58 -0.92 -0.07 2.92
CA ARG A 58 -0.41 0.90 3.90
C ARG A 58 0.99 0.50 4.29
N TRP A 59 1.91 1.46 4.34
CA TRP A 59 3.28 1.22 4.76
C TRP A 59 3.69 2.14 5.90
N THR A 60 4.60 1.68 6.74
CA THR A 60 5.20 2.47 7.82
C THR A 60 6.72 2.32 7.84
N LEU A 61 7.42 3.38 8.22
CA LEU A 61 8.86 3.33 8.47
C LEU A 61 9.12 2.53 9.75
N TRP A 62 9.93 1.49 9.62
CA TRP A 62 10.29 0.58 10.71
C TRP A 62 11.64 -0.10 10.43
N ASP A 63 12.11 -0.98 11.33
CA ASP A 63 13.26 -1.84 11.05
C ASP A 63 12.90 -2.96 10.06
N GLY A 64 13.74 -3.12 9.04
CA GLY A 64 13.55 -4.15 8.02
C GLY A 64 12.37 -3.93 7.07
N PHE A 65 12.21 -4.88 6.15
CA PHE A 65 11.12 -4.91 5.20
C PHE A 65 10.24 -6.13 5.45
N GLY A 66 8.93 -5.94 5.38
CA GLY A 66 7.95 -7.02 5.44
C GLY A 66 6.63 -6.58 4.86
N LEU A 67 5.98 -7.47 4.12
CA LEU A 67 4.67 -7.23 3.50
C LEU A 67 3.73 -8.37 3.90
N ARG A 68 2.50 -8.01 4.25
CA ARG A 68 1.39 -8.95 4.43
C ARG A 68 0.20 -8.46 3.63
N LEU A 69 -0.51 -9.39 3.01
CA LEU A 69 -1.73 -9.13 2.27
C LEU A 69 -2.87 -9.94 2.87
N GLU A 70 -4.04 -9.33 2.96
CA GLU A 70 -5.28 -9.94 3.44
C GLU A 70 -6.35 -9.70 2.38
N GLU A 71 -7.00 -10.77 1.95
CA GLU A 71 -8.16 -10.68 1.05
C GLU A 71 -9.36 -10.20 1.86
N ILE A 72 -9.99 -9.13 1.40
CA ILE A 72 -11.11 -8.47 2.08
C ILE A 72 -12.26 -8.24 1.10
N ASP A 73 -13.46 -8.00 1.63
CA ASP A 73 -14.58 -7.61 0.79
C ASP A 73 -14.43 -6.17 0.26
N LYS A 74 -15.31 -5.79 -0.66
CA LYS A 74 -15.23 -4.49 -1.34
C LYS A 74 -15.55 -3.32 -0.40
N GLU A 75 -16.50 -3.48 0.50
CA GLU A 75 -16.90 -2.43 1.44
C GLU A 75 -15.73 -2.15 2.39
N ALA A 76 -15.13 -3.20 2.96
CA ALA A 76 -13.95 -3.07 3.82
C ALA A 76 -12.74 -2.46 3.09
N PHE A 77 -12.62 -2.68 1.77
CA PHE A 77 -11.53 -2.10 0.98
C PHE A 77 -11.72 -0.61 0.70
N GLU A 78 -12.96 -0.19 0.43
CA GLU A 78 -13.31 1.22 0.30
C GLU A 78 -13.06 1.95 1.62
N ASP A 79 -13.53 1.40 2.74
CA ASP A 79 -13.27 1.94 4.08
C ASP A 79 -11.76 2.03 4.36
N PHE A 80 -11.00 0.99 4.03
CA PHE A 80 -9.54 0.98 4.21
C PHE A 80 -8.82 2.07 3.42
N LEU A 81 -9.27 2.34 2.18
CA LEU A 81 -8.72 3.38 1.33
C LEU A 81 -9.05 4.77 1.87
N GLU A 82 -10.31 5.00 2.24
CA GLU A 82 -10.77 6.27 2.79
C GLU A 82 -10.02 6.60 4.09
N GLU A 83 -9.99 5.67 5.04
CA GLU A 83 -9.24 5.85 6.29
C GLU A 83 -7.75 6.13 6.06
N ALA A 84 -7.13 5.42 5.10
CA ALA A 84 -5.72 5.61 4.81
C ALA A 84 -5.45 6.98 4.16
N ILE A 85 -6.32 7.42 3.25
CA ILE A 85 -6.19 8.71 2.57
C ILE A 85 -6.44 9.85 3.55
N ASP A 86 -7.49 9.77 4.37
CA ASP A 86 -7.80 10.78 5.39
C ASP A 86 -6.64 10.92 6.39
N TYR A 87 -6.08 9.80 6.82
CA TYR A 87 -4.95 9.78 7.74
C TYR A 87 -3.65 10.34 7.14
N ILE A 88 -3.46 10.29 5.82
CA ILE A 88 -2.31 10.88 5.11
C ILE A 88 -2.56 12.35 4.75
N GLY A 89 -3.78 12.68 4.33
CA GLY A 89 -4.16 13.96 3.76
C GLY A 89 -4.47 15.03 4.80
N GLY A 90 -4.85 14.64 6.02
CA GLY A 90 -4.94 15.53 7.18
C GLY A 90 -5.68 16.84 6.90
N ASP A 91 -6.98 16.77 6.63
CA ASP A 91 -7.94 17.83 6.98
C ASP A 91 -9.11 17.22 7.76
#